data_AF-U5D9R7-F1
#
_entry.id   AF-U5D9R7-F1
#
_cell.length_a   1.000
_cell.length_b   1.000
_cell.length_c   1.000
_cell.angle_alpha   90.00
_cell.angle_beta   90.00
_cell.angle_gamma   90.00
#
_symmetry.space_group_name_H-M   'P 1'
#
loop_
_entity.id
_entity.type
_entity.pdbx_description
1 polymer ?
#
loop_
_entity_poly.entity_id
_entity_poly.type
_entity_poly.pdbx_seq_one_letter_code
_entity_poly.pdbx_strand_id
1 'polypeptide(L)'
;MLKEVKSRNGGFKKNALNRMVEIMMAKFGYFYDAEGLRSKHIVFRTLYRNFKKLIIVSGFGWDDERKMVTTEADIWDDYIVDNVWGKKYRNKSLPDITRLKLTFCNRVADGARSSGGGDVGKM
;
A
#
# COMPACT_ATOMS: atom_id res chain seq x y z
N MET A 1 -0.82 36.77 -19.18
CA MET A 1 -1.57 35.50 -19.30
C MET A 1 -0.87 34.44 -18.45
N LEU A 2 -1.40 34.16 -17.26
CA LEU A 2 -0.84 33.14 -16.36
C LEU A 2 -1.48 31.79 -16.69
N LYS A 3 -0.66 30.83 -17.11
CA LYS A 3 -1.11 29.45 -17.32
C LYS A 3 -1.30 28.80 -15.95
N GLU A 4 -2.53 28.36 -15.66
CA GLU A 4 -2.82 27.57 -14.46
C GLU A 4 -2.06 26.24 -14.49
N VAL A 5 -1.24 26.03 -13.45
CA VAL A 5 -0.62 24.74 -13.16
C VAL A 5 -1.70 23.82 -12.60
N LYS A 6 -2.25 22.95 -13.45
CA LYS A 6 -3.24 21.94 -13.07
C LYS A 6 -2.56 20.89 -12.20
N SER A 7 -2.83 20.94 -10.89
CA SER A 7 -2.38 19.94 -9.92
C SER A 7 -2.84 18.54 -10.35
N ARG A 8 -1.88 17.70 -10.75
CA ARG A 8 -2.10 16.33 -11.21
C ARG A 8 -1.52 15.37 -10.16
N ASN A 9 -2.13 15.35 -8.98
CA ASN A 9 -1.73 14.41 -7.93
C ASN A 9 -2.84 13.37 -7.75
N GLY A 10 -2.51 12.11 -8.02
CA GLY A 10 -3.35 10.92 -7.74
C GLY A 10 -3.51 10.63 -6.23
N GLY A 11 -3.62 11.67 -5.41
CA GLY A 11 -4.07 11.59 -4.02
C GLY A 11 -5.57 11.84 -3.95
N PHE A 12 -6.19 11.54 -2.80
CA PHE A 12 -7.57 11.95 -2.55
C PHE A 12 -7.75 13.44 -2.86
N LYS A 13 -8.85 13.80 -3.53
CA LYS A 13 -9.25 15.21 -3.66
C LYS A 13 -9.20 15.82 -2.26
N LYS A 14 -8.61 17.02 -2.10
CA LYS A 14 -8.45 17.70 -0.80
C LYS A 14 -9.75 17.67 0.03
N ASN A 15 -10.88 17.83 -0.65
CA ASN A 15 -12.23 17.82 -0.06
C ASN A 15 -12.71 16.43 0.41
N ALA A 16 -12.20 15.35 -0.15
CA ALA A 16 -12.48 13.99 0.30
C ALA A 16 -11.64 13.62 1.52
N LEU A 17 -10.37 14.07 1.55
CA LEU A 17 -9.51 13.88 2.71
C LEU A 17 -10.03 14.66 3.93
N ASN A 18 -10.40 15.94 3.74
CA ASN A 18 -10.94 16.76 4.83
C ASN A 18 -12.22 16.15 5.42
N ARG A 19 -13.14 15.68 4.57
CA ARG A 19 -14.34 14.95 5.03
C ARG A 19 -14.00 13.67 5.80
N MET A 20 -12.98 12.93 5.37
CA MET A 20 -12.53 11.75 6.10
C MET A 20 -11.95 12.12 7.47
N VAL A 21 -11.19 13.22 7.56
CA VAL A 21 -10.66 13.76 8.82
C VAL A 21 -11.81 14.17 9.75
N GLU A 22 -12.81 14.91 9.26
CA GLU A 22 -13.98 15.33 10.03
C GLU A 22 -14.76 14.12 10.60
N ILE A 23 -15.02 13.11 9.77
CA ILE A 23 -15.72 11.88 10.21
C ILE A 23 -14.88 11.12 11.24
N MET A 24 -13.56 11.04 11.06
CA MET A 24 -12.67 10.38 12.00
C MET A 24 -12.55 11.15 13.32
N MET A 25 -12.46 12.47 13.28
CA MET A 25 -12.47 13.34 14.46
C MET A 25 -13.78 13.20 15.24
N ALA A 26 -14.92 13.18 14.55
CA ALA A 26 -16.22 13.00 15.18
C ALA A 26 -16.40 11.60 15.81
N LYS A 27 -15.82 10.55 15.21
CA LYS A 27 -15.96 9.17 15.69
C LYS A 27 -14.94 8.76 16.74
N PHE A 28 -13.72 9.30 16.68
CA PHE A 28 -12.58 8.83 17.47
C PHE A 28 -11.86 9.93 18.26
N GLY A 29 -12.29 11.20 18.15
CA GLY A 29 -11.66 12.34 18.82
C GLY A 29 -10.48 12.94 18.06
N TYR A 30 -9.79 13.91 18.70
CA TYR A 30 -8.70 14.71 18.12
C TYR A 30 -7.37 13.94 17.89
N PHE A 31 -7.38 12.61 17.87
CA PHE A 31 -6.17 11.79 17.76
C PHE A 31 -5.62 11.62 16.34
N TYR A 32 -6.29 12.17 15.32
CA TYR A 32 -5.91 12.00 13.92
C TYR A 32 -5.84 13.35 13.20
N ASP A 33 -4.63 13.81 12.89
CA ASP A 33 -4.41 14.87 11.92
C ASP A 33 -4.47 14.34 10.48
N ALA A 34 -4.59 15.25 9.51
CA ALA A 34 -4.68 14.90 8.10
C ALA A 34 -3.42 14.16 7.59
N GLU A 35 -2.27 14.40 8.22
CA GLU A 35 -1.00 13.78 7.87
C GLU A 35 -0.93 12.33 8.34
N GLY A 36 -1.30 12.04 9.59
CA GLY A 36 -1.40 10.70 10.15
C GLY A 36 -2.38 9.83 9.37
N LEU A 37 -3.49 10.41 8.90
CA LEU A 37 -4.43 9.69 8.04
C LEU A 37 -3.84 9.37 6.65
N ARG A 38 -3.14 10.32 6.03
CA ARG A 38 -2.41 10.07 4.76
C ARG A 38 -1.36 8.98 4.94
N SER A 39 -0.57 9.04 6.01
CA SER A 39 0.47 8.06 6.33
C SER A 39 -0.13 6.67 6.52
N LYS A 40 -1.20 6.54 7.31
CA LYS A 40 -1.92 5.26 7.48
C LYS A 40 -2.46 4.72 6.16
N HIS A 41 -3.02 5.58 5.31
CA HIS A 41 -3.48 5.19 3.99
C HIS A 41 -2.33 4.65 3.11
N ILE A 42 -1.18 5.32 3.09
CA ILE A 42 0.02 4.86 2.35
C ILE A 42 0.49 3.50 2.88
N VAL A 43 0.50 3.31 4.20
CA VAL A 43 0.86 2.05 4.85
C VAL A 43 -0.09 0.93 4.42
N PHE A 44 -1.42 1.14 4.50
CA PHE A 44 -2.40 0.13 4.09
C PHE A 44 -2.31 -0.20 2.60
N ARG A 45 -2.14 0.80 1.74
CA ARG A 45 -1.96 0.60 0.30
C ARG A 45 -0.72 -0.24 0.01
N THR A 46 0.40 0.06 0.65
CA THR A 46 1.65 -0.68 0.48
C THR A 46 1.52 -2.10 1.00
N LEU A 47 0.89 -2.27 2.16
CA LEU A 47 0.62 -3.57 2.77
C LEU A 47 -0.20 -4.45 1.83
N TYR A 48 -1.35 -3.96 1.35
CA TYR A 48 -2.20 -4.69 0.41
C TYR A 48 -1.46 -5.05 -0.88
N ARG A 49 -0.68 -4.12 -1.46
CA ARG A 49 0.12 -4.40 -2.67
C ARG A 49 1.11 -5.54 -2.46
N ASN A 50 1.76 -5.59 -1.32
CA ASN A 50 2.73 -6.63 -1.00
C ASN A 50 2.05 -7.99 -0.79
N PHE A 51 0.93 -8.04 -0.08
CA PHE A 51 0.13 -9.26 0.04
C PHE A 51 -0.40 -9.74 -1.31
N LYS A 52 -0.89 -8.82 -2.15
CA LYS A 52 -1.33 -9.16 -3.50
C LYS A 52 -0.19 -9.78 -4.33
N LYS A 53 1.04 -9.25 -4.22
CA LYS A 53 2.21 -9.84 -4.89
C LYS A 53 2.49 -11.26 -4.41
N LEU A 54 2.34 -11.55 -3.12
CA LEU A 54 2.55 -12.89 -2.58
C LEU A 54 1.46 -13.86 -3.03
N ILE A 55 0.20 -13.46 -3.01
CA ILE A 55 -0.95 -14.31 -3.36
C ILE A 55 -0.95 -14.72 -4.84
N ILE A 56 -0.32 -13.94 -5.74
CA ILE A 56 -0.23 -14.30 -7.17
C ILE A 56 0.95 -15.21 -7.50
N VAL A 57 1.85 -15.49 -6.54
CA VAL A 57 2.98 -16.41 -6.75
C VAL A 57 2.44 -17.84 -6.80
N SER A 58 2.89 -18.62 -7.76
CA SER A 58 2.52 -20.04 -7.84
C SER A 58 2.95 -20.77 -6.57
N GLY A 59 2.08 -21.64 -6.04
CA GLY A 59 2.31 -22.34 -4.78
C GLY A 59 1.93 -21.54 -3.53
N PHE A 60 1.64 -20.24 -3.65
CA PHE A 60 1.16 -19.42 -2.53
C PHE A 60 -0.37 -19.40 -2.51
N GLY A 61 -0.93 -19.64 -1.33
CA GLY A 61 -2.35 -19.57 -1.04
C GLY A 61 -2.70 -18.46 -0.06
N TRP A 62 -3.99 -18.39 0.27
CA TRP A 62 -4.54 -17.50 1.28
C TRP A 62 -5.30 -18.32 2.33
N ASP A 63 -4.91 -18.18 3.60
CA ASP A 63 -5.63 -18.73 4.74
C ASP A 63 -6.67 -17.72 5.21
N ASP A 64 -7.94 -18.04 4.98
CA ASP A 64 -9.05 -17.17 5.36
C ASP A 64 -9.37 -17.16 6.85
N GLU A 65 -8.95 -18.15 7.64
CA GLU A 65 -9.17 -18.13 9.09
C GLU A 65 -8.12 -17.25 9.76
N ARG A 66 -6.85 -17.46 9.39
CA ARG A 66 -5.71 -16.71 9.94
C ARG A 66 -5.50 -15.35 9.26
N LYS A 67 -6.21 -15.12 8.15
CA LYS A 67 -6.11 -13.93 7.30
C LYS A 67 -4.67 -13.65 6.88
N MET A 68 -3.97 -14.66 6.37
CA MET A 68 -2.56 -14.55 6.00
C MET A 68 -2.22 -15.39 4.77
N VAL A 69 -1.04 -15.16 4.20
CA VAL A 69 -0.52 -16.01 3.11
C VAL A 69 -0.09 -17.35 3.69
N THR A 70 -0.39 -18.43 2.98
CA THR A 70 -0.04 -19.80 3.38
C THR A 70 0.61 -20.56 2.23
N THR A 71 1.59 -21.40 2.53
CA THR A 71 2.24 -22.35 1.63
C THR A 71 3.20 -23.24 2.44
N GLU A 72 3.88 -24.16 1.77
CA GLU A 72 4.87 -25.05 2.36
C GLU A 72 6.14 -24.30 2.77
N ALA A 73 6.83 -24.81 3.80
CA ALA A 73 8.01 -24.15 4.35
C ALA A 73 9.13 -24.01 3.30
N ASP A 74 9.37 -25.07 2.53
CA ASP A 74 10.42 -25.13 1.51
C ASP A 74 10.15 -24.12 0.38
N ILE A 75 8.90 -24.04 -0.09
CA ILE A 75 8.47 -23.04 -1.10
C ILE A 75 8.69 -21.62 -0.57
N TRP A 76 8.43 -21.39 0.73
CA TRP A 76 8.68 -20.08 1.32
C TRP A 76 10.17 -19.75 1.40
N ASP A 77 10.98 -20.72 1.79
CA ASP A 77 12.43 -20.56 1.97
C ASP A 77 13.12 -20.33 0.62
N ASP A 78 12.72 -21.04 -0.44
CA ASP A 78 13.16 -20.79 -1.81
C ASP A 78 12.74 -19.39 -2.29
N TYR A 79 11.49 -18.99 -2.03
CA TYR A 79 11.00 -17.68 -2.47
C TYR A 79 11.78 -16.50 -1.87
N ILE A 80 12.14 -16.58 -0.58
CA ILE A 80 12.80 -15.46 0.13
C ILE A 80 14.28 -15.30 -0.25
N VAL A 81 14.92 -16.30 -0.86
CA VAL A 81 16.29 -16.18 -1.40
C VAL A 81 16.35 -15.02 -2.41
N ASP A 82 15.41 -14.99 -3.34
CA ASP A 82 15.31 -13.92 -4.35
C ASP A 82 14.43 -12.74 -3.89
N ASN A 83 13.60 -12.93 -2.86
CA ASN A 83 12.61 -11.94 -2.39
C ASN A 83 12.71 -11.66 -0.88
N VAL A 84 13.87 -11.17 -0.43
CA VAL A 84 14.15 -10.87 1.00
C VAL A 84 13.09 -9.97 1.64
N TRP A 85 12.48 -9.06 0.88
CA TRP A 85 11.40 -8.18 1.35
C TRP A 85 10.15 -8.94 1.85
N GLY A 86 9.92 -10.15 1.32
CA GLY A 86 8.79 -11.03 1.60
C GLY A 86 8.84 -11.67 2.99
N LYS A 87 10.04 -11.83 3.57
CA LYS A 87 10.28 -12.53 4.83
C LYS A 87 9.38 -12.05 5.98
N LYS A 88 9.16 -10.73 6.09
CA LYS A 88 8.33 -10.11 7.13
C LYS A 88 6.82 -10.38 7.01
N TYR A 89 6.39 -11.06 5.94
CA TYR A 89 4.99 -11.38 5.69
C TYR A 89 4.62 -12.84 5.98
N ARG A 90 5.59 -13.72 6.25
CA ARG A 90 5.38 -15.15 6.51
C ARG A 90 4.32 -15.43 7.57
N ASN A 91 4.38 -14.68 8.67
CA ASN A 91 3.49 -14.83 9.82
C ASN A 91 2.63 -13.59 10.04
N LYS A 92 2.44 -12.78 8.99
CA LYS A 92 1.71 -11.52 9.10
C LYS A 92 0.26 -11.71 8.68
N SER A 93 -0.65 -11.35 9.57
CA SER A 93 -2.07 -11.26 9.25
C SER A 93 -2.38 -9.93 8.54
N LEU A 94 -3.28 -10.00 7.56
CA LEU A 94 -3.93 -8.87 6.90
C LEU A 94 -5.45 -9.03 7.04
N PRO A 95 -6.02 -8.57 8.17
CA PRO A 95 -7.47 -8.53 8.34
C PRO A 95 -8.13 -7.69 7.24
N ASP A 96 -9.36 -8.05 6.90
CA ASP A 96 -10.19 -7.34 5.92
C ASP A 96 -9.57 -7.21 4.50
N ILE A 97 -8.85 -8.23 4.02
CA ILE A 97 -8.31 -8.23 2.66
C ILE A 97 -9.37 -7.91 1.59
N THR A 98 -10.62 -8.33 1.79
CA THR A 98 -11.77 -8.00 0.93
C THR A 98 -12.05 -6.50 0.88
N ARG A 99 -12.03 -5.81 2.03
CA ARG A 99 -12.26 -4.36 2.10
C ARG A 99 -11.10 -3.58 1.51
N LEU A 100 -9.87 -4.05 1.74
CA LEU A 100 -8.67 -3.51 1.12
C LEU A 100 -8.69 -3.71 -0.40
N LYS A 101 -9.12 -4.89 -0.88
CA LYS A 101 -9.34 -5.16 -2.30
C LYS A 101 -10.38 -4.20 -2.87
N LEU A 102 -11.54 -4.02 -2.25
CA LEU A 102 -12.54 -3.06 -2.72
C LEU A 102 -11.99 -1.62 -2.81
N THR A 103 -11.20 -1.22 -1.82
CA THR A 103 -10.65 0.14 -1.71
C THR A 103 -9.48 0.38 -2.69
N PHE A 104 -8.65 -0.64 -2.94
CA PHE A 104 -7.39 -0.50 -3.67
C PHE A 104 -7.34 -1.24 -5.01
N CYS A 105 -8.34 -2.05 -5.37
CA CYS A 105 -8.36 -2.83 -6.62
C CYS A 105 -8.99 -2.08 -7.81
N ASN A 106 -9.47 -0.84 -7.65
CA ASN A 106 -10.04 -0.07 -8.76
C ASN A 106 -9.00 0.81 -9.50
N ARG A 107 -9.24 0.99 -10.80
CA ARG A 107 -8.28 1.25 -11.91
C ARG A 107 -7.50 2.59 -11.88
N VAL A 108 -6.22 2.47 -12.26
CA VAL A 108 -5.29 3.43 -12.92
C VAL A 108 -4.78 4.64 -12.12
N ALA A 109 -3.54 4.51 -11.62
CA ALA A 109 -2.42 5.44 -11.85
C ALA A 109 -1.15 4.85 -11.18
N ASP A 110 -0.61 3.78 -11.74
CA ASP A 110 0.80 3.44 -11.53
C ASP A 110 1.62 4.26 -12.55
N GLY A 111 1.91 5.50 -12.18
CA GLY A 111 3.04 6.22 -12.76
C GLY A 111 4.30 5.62 -12.16
N ALA A 112 5.05 4.91 -12.98
CA ALA A 112 6.37 4.39 -12.68
C ALA A 112 7.20 5.46 -11.95
N ARG A 113 7.72 5.11 -10.77
CA ARG A 113 8.81 5.86 -10.14
C ARG A 113 10.05 5.57 -10.98
N SER A 114 10.36 6.45 -11.94
CA SER A 114 11.72 6.56 -12.45
C SER A 114 12.57 7.16 -11.33
N SER A 115 13.16 6.30 -10.52
CA SER A 115 14.32 6.69 -9.72
C SER A 115 15.48 6.89 -10.69
N GLY A 116 15.57 8.09 -11.29
CA GLY A 116 16.80 8.56 -11.91
C GLY A 116 17.72 9.02 -10.79
N GLY A 117 18.52 8.08 -10.26
CA GLY A 117 19.65 8.40 -9.42
C GLY A 117 20.88 8.68 -10.26
N GLY A 118 21.67 9.66 -9.81
CA GLY A 118 23.10 9.81 -10.13
C GLY A 118 23.41 10.58 -11.40
N ASP A 119 23.92 11.80 -11.25
CA ASP A 119 25.36 12.02 -11.48
C ASP A 119 25.78 13.39 -10.93
N VAL A 120 26.51 13.35 -9.81
CA VAL A 120 27.43 14.41 -9.37
C VAL A 120 28.77 14.04 -9.98
N GLY A 121 29.19 14.77 -11.01
CA GLY A 121 30.43 14.54 -11.75
C GLY A 121 31.19 15.83 -12.01
N LYS A 122 31.91 16.28 -10.97
CA LYS A 122 33.18 17.01 -10.97
C LYS A 122 33.81 17.34 -12.34
N MET A 123 33.94 18.63 -12.64
CA MET A 123 35.15 19.33 -13.13
C MET A 123 34.93 20.84 -13.11
#